data_AF-A0A3D0D9I4-F1
#
_entry.id   AF-A0A3D0D9I4-F1
#
_cell.length_a   1.000
_cell.length_b   1.000
_cell.length_c   1.000
_cell.angle_alpha   90.00
_cell.angle_beta   90.00
_cell.angle_gamma   90.00
#
_symmetry.space_group_name_H-M   'P 1'
#
loop_
_entity.id
_entity.type
_entity.pdbx_description
1 polymer ?
#
loop_
_entity_poly.entity_id
_entity_poly.type
_entity_poly.pdbx_seq_one_letter_code
_entity_poly.pdbx_strand_id
1 'polypeptide(L)'
;MQRRAVLIIVGFISAACWVQLFRLVDNTSPTPLTVMLALGLLFGAVGGIGTLASWYILRRAFNRDRVFTALRHGIWLGLLVTVYGWLQLVGVLTPLIAAVLLGILITAESLFLLRELST
;
A
#
# COMPACT_ATOMS: atom_id res chain seq x y z
N MET A 1 2.41 22.79 -9.66
CA MET A 1 3.65 22.42 -8.93
C MET A 1 3.38 21.63 -7.65
N GLN A 2 2.45 22.06 -6.78
CA GLN A 2 2.12 21.36 -5.51
C GLN A 2 1.83 19.85 -5.66
N ARG A 3 1.07 19.44 -6.69
CA ARG A 3 0.72 18.02 -6.93
C ARG A 3 1.92 17.08 -7.15
N ARG A 4 2.96 17.56 -7.82
CA ARG A 4 4.20 16.78 -8.04
C ARG A 4 5.03 16.66 -6.77
N ALA A 5 5.06 17.71 -5.95
CA ALA A 5 5.74 17.69 -4.66
C ALA A 5 5.14 16.63 -3.73
N VAL A 6 3.81 16.49 -3.71
CA VAL A 6 3.12 15.45 -2.91
C VAL A 6 3.58 14.05 -3.32
N LEU A 7 3.63 13.74 -4.61
CA LEU A 7 4.05 12.41 -5.09
C LEU A 7 5.51 12.13 -4.77
N ILE A 8 6.38 13.14 -4.86
CA ILE A 8 7.80 13.02 -4.47
C ILE A 8 7.92 12.70 -2.97
N ILE A 9 7.19 13.44 -2.12
CA ILE A 9 7.15 13.22 -0.67
C ILE A 9 6.65 11.81 -0.36
N VAL A 10 5.56 11.37 -1.00
CA VAL A 10 5.02 10.01 -0.85
C VAL A 10 6.06 8.96 -1.25
N GLY A 11 6.80 9.17 -2.33
CA GLY A 11 7.87 8.27 -2.75
C GLY A 11 9.00 8.17 -1.74
N PHE A 12 9.46 9.31 -1.20
CA PHE A 12 10.50 9.31 -0.17
C PHE A 12 10.05 8.64 1.13
N ILE A 13 8.82 8.92 1.58
CA ILE A 13 8.24 8.27 2.77
C ILE A 13 8.14 6.76 2.56
N SER A 14 7.63 6.33 1.40
CA SER A 14 7.52 4.90 1.07
C SER A 14 8.87 4.19 1.08
N ALA A 15 9.89 4.79 0.48
CA ALA A 15 11.25 4.24 0.47
C ALA A 15 11.84 4.18 1.88
N ALA A 16 11.66 5.23 2.69
CA ALA A 16 12.10 5.25 4.08
C ALA A 16 11.40 4.17 4.91
N CYS A 17 10.09 3.97 4.72
CA CYS A 17 9.32 2.91 5.38
C CYS A 17 9.85 1.52 5.02
N TRP A 18 10.18 1.25 3.75
CA TRP A 18 10.78 -0.02 3.34
C TRP A 18 12.13 -0.27 3.99
N VAL A 19 13.01 0.72 3.97
CA VAL A 19 14.35 0.61 4.58
C VAL A 19 14.24 0.36 6.08
N GLN A 20 13.36 1.08 6.77
CA GLN A 20 13.13 0.90 8.20
C GLN A 20 12.48 -0.46 8.51
N LEU A 21 11.53 -0.91 7.70
CA LEU A 21 10.89 -2.21 7.85
C LEU A 21 11.92 -3.34 7.72
N PHE A 22 12.77 -3.28 6.69
CA PHE A 22 13.84 -4.25 6.47
C PHE A 22 14.81 -4.30 7.66
N ARG A 23 15.27 -3.13 8.12
CA ARG A 23 16.13 -3.04 9.30
C ARG A 23 15.47 -3.60 10.56
N LEU A 24 14.18 -3.32 10.76
CA LEU A 24 13.44 -3.75 11.94
C LEU A 24 13.29 -5.28 11.96
N VAL A 25 12.95 -5.88 10.81
CA VAL A 25 12.78 -7.33 10.65
C VAL A 25 14.10 -8.08 10.80
N ASP A 26 15.20 -7.56 10.26
CA ASP A 26 16.48 -8.26 10.27
C ASP A 26 17.24 -8.14 11.60
N ASN A 27 17.10 -7.01 12.31
CA ASN A 27 17.95 -6.69 13.45
C ASN A 27 17.23 -6.73 14.81
N THR A 28 15.92 -6.96 14.83
CA THR A 28 15.14 -6.87 16.07
C THR A 28 14.33 -8.13 16.31
N SER A 29 14.35 -8.62 17.55
CA SER A 29 13.51 -9.74 17.96
C SER A 29 12.01 -9.38 17.90
N PRO A 30 11.15 -10.36 17.59
CA PRO A 30 9.72 -10.13 17.47
C PRO A 30 9.10 -9.93 18.86
N THR A 31 8.86 -8.68 19.21
CA THR A 31 8.10 -8.24 20.38
C THR A 31 6.78 -7.63 19.91
N PRO A 32 5.74 -7.55 20.76
CA PRO A 32 4.46 -6.94 20.36
C PRO A 32 4.62 -5.53 19.80
N LEU A 33 5.54 -4.73 20.37
CA LEU A 33 5.85 -3.39 19.91
C LEU A 33 6.50 -3.39 18.52
N THR A 34 7.48 -4.27 18.29
CA THR A 34 8.17 -4.33 16.99
C THR A 34 7.25 -4.84 15.89
N VAL A 35 6.30 -5.72 16.21
CA VAL A 35 5.25 -6.15 15.28
C VAL A 35 4.30 -5.00 14.94
N MET A 36 3.85 -4.21 15.92
CA MET A 36 3.02 -3.02 15.66
C MET A 36 3.75 -1.99 14.77
N LEU A 37 5.02 -1.75 15.04
CA LEU A 37 5.85 -0.87 14.22
C LEU A 37 6.04 -1.43 12.80
N ALA A 38 6.29 -2.73 12.65
CA ALA A 38 6.41 -3.38 11.36
C ALA A 38 5.13 -3.24 10.53
N LEU A 39 3.96 -3.41 11.14
CA LEU A 39 2.66 -3.21 10.46
C LEU A 39 2.46 -1.76 10.03
N GLY A 40 2.80 -0.78 10.88
CA GLY A 40 2.73 0.64 10.53
C GLY A 40 3.69 1.02 9.39
N LEU A 41 4.91 0.47 9.40
CA LEU A 41 5.88 0.66 8.33
C LEU A 41 5.42 -0.03 7.03
N LEU A 42 4.84 -1.22 7.11
CA LEU A 42 4.26 -1.93 5.98
C LEU A 42 3.12 -1.12 5.34
N PHE A 43 2.25 -0.52 6.15
CA PHE A 43 1.19 0.39 5.68
C PHE A 43 1.77 1.54 4.85
N GLY A 44 2.75 2.27 5.40
CA GLY A 44 3.35 3.43 4.72
C GLY A 44 4.13 3.03 3.45
N ALA A 45 4.85 1.92 3.52
CA ALA A 45 5.61 1.36 2.42
C ALA A 45 4.68 0.98 1.24
N VAL A 46 3.69 0.14 1.51
CA VAL A 46 2.77 -0.38 0.49
C VAL A 46 1.81 0.70 0.01
N GLY A 47 1.29 1.53 0.91
CA GLY A 47 0.36 2.60 0.53
C GLY A 47 1.02 3.68 -0.32
N GLY A 48 2.30 3.97 -0.09
CA GLY A 48 3.08 4.87 -0.93
C GLY A 48 3.33 4.30 -2.33
N ILE A 49 3.72 3.02 -2.44
CA ILE A 49 3.84 2.33 -3.74
C ILE A 49 2.49 2.30 -4.47
N GLY A 50 1.41 1.94 -3.77
CA GLY A 50 0.06 1.90 -4.32
C GLY A 50 -0.39 3.26 -4.85
N THR A 51 -0.04 4.35 -4.14
CA THR A 51 -0.31 5.72 -4.60
C THR A 51 0.43 6.03 -5.90
N LEU A 52 1.73 5.74 -5.95
CA LEU A 52 2.56 6.01 -7.14
C LEU A 52 2.11 5.18 -8.34
N ALA A 53 1.82 3.90 -8.12
CA ALA A 53 1.31 2.98 -9.15
C ALA A 53 -0.04 3.47 -9.68
N SER A 54 -0.98 3.80 -8.79
CA SER A 54 -2.29 4.31 -9.17
C SER A 54 -2.20 5.62 -9.94
N TRP A 55 -1.35 6.56 -9.50
CA TRP A 55 -1.12 7.81 -10.22
C TRP A 55 -0.52 7.56 -11.61
N TYR A 56 0.45 6.67 -11.72
CA TYR A 56 1.08 6.33 -12.99
C TYR A 56 0.06 5.72 -13.96
N ILE A 57 -0.80 4.81 -13.50
CA ILE A 57 -1.88 4.22 -14.30
C ILE A 57 -2.88 5.30 -14.73
N LEU A 58 -3.36 6.13 -13.80
CA LEU A 58 -4.31 7.22 -14.08
C LEU A 58 -3.76 8.21 -15.12
N ARG A 59 -2.47 8.55 -15.00
CA ARG A 59 -1.80 9.45 -15.93
C ARG A 59 -1.59 8.80 -17.30
N ARG A 60 -1.15 7.55 -17.35
CA ARG A 60 -0.78 6.88 -18.62
C ARG A 60 -1.99 6.37 -19.39
N ALA A 61 -2.96 5.78 -18.72
CA ALA A 61 -4.12 5.16 -19.37
C ALA A 61 -5.27 6.16 -19.62
N PHE A 62 -5.38 7.21 -18.80
CA PHE A 62 -6.54 8.13 -18.86
C PHE A 62 -6.17 9.61 -19.00
N ASN A 63 -4.87 9.93 -19.06
CA ASN A 63 -4.35 11.31 -19.13
C ASN A 63 -4.94 12.25 -18.05
N ARG A 64 -5.34 11.69 -16.91
CA ARG A 64 -5.99 12.40 -15.79
C ARG A 64 -5.00 12.54 -14.63
N ASP A 65 -4.62 13.77 -14.29
CA ASP A 65 -3.74 14.05 -13.14
C ASP A 65 -4.53 14.18 -11.82
N ARG A 66 -5.10 13.07 -11.35
CA ARG A 66 -5.92 12.98 -10.13
C ARG A 66 -5.12 12.42 -8.94
N VAL A 67 -4.23 13.24 -8.38
CA VAL A 67 -3.36 12.85 -7.25
C VAL A 67 -4.15 12.40 -6.01
N PHE A 68 -5.26 13.05 -5.68
CA PHE A 68 -6.07 12.66 -4.51
C PHE A 68 -6.76 11.29 -4.68
N THR A 69 -7.21 10.96 -5.89
CA THR A 69 -7.75 9.63 -6.19
C THR A 69 -6.66 8.57 -6.05
N ALA A 70 -5.45 8.85 -6.54
CA ALA A 70 -4.30 7.96 -6.39
C ALA A 70 -3.92 7.76 -4.92
N LEU A 71 -3.88 8.83 -4.12
CA LEU A 71 -3.63 8.76 -2.67
C LEU A 71 -4.67 7.90 -1.96
N ARG A 72 -5.95 8.07 -2.28
CA ARG A 72 -7.03 7.28 -1.69
C ARG A 72 -6.85 5.79 -1.99
N HIS A 73 -6.54 5.43 -3.23
CA HIS A 73 -6.28 4.03 -3.61
C HIS A 73 -5.03 3.47 -2.93
N GLY A 74 -3.96 4.27 -2.83
CA GLY A 74 -2.77 3.87 -2.09
C GLY A 74 -3.05 3.62 -0.62
N ILE A 75 -3.80 4.51 0.05
CA ILE A 75 -4.21 4.32 1.45
C ILE A 75 -5.02 3.03 1.62
N TRP A 76 -5.99 2.78 0.74
CA TRP A 76 -6.77 1.53 0.77
C TRP A 76 -5.89 0.30 0.58
N LEU A 77 -5.00 0.30 -0.41
CA LEU A 77 -4.07 -0.79 -0.65
C LEU A 77 -3.18 -1.05 0.58
N GLY A 78 -2.61 0.01 1.17
CA GLY A 78 -1.79 -0.07 2.37
C GLY A 78 -2.58 -0.64 3.56
N LEU A 79 -3.81 -0.18 3.78
CA LEU A 79 -4.68 -0.66 4.86
C LEU A 79 -4.97 -2.15 4.69
N LEU A 80 -5.36 -2.56 3.49
CA LEU A 80 -5.69 -3.95 3.17
C LEU A 80 -4.49 -4.87 3.42
N VAL A 81 -3.31 -4.52 2.92
CA VAL A 81 -2.09 -5.32 3.11
C VAL A 81 -1.67 -5.38 4.58
N THR A 82 -1.92 -4.32 5.35
CA THR A 82 -1.58 -4.27 6.77
C THR A 82 -2.52 -5.13 7.62
N VAL A 83 -3.84 -5.00 7.42
CA VAL A 83 -4.85 -5.84 8.09
C VAL A 83 -4.60 -7.31 7.75
N TYR A 84 -4.25 -7.57 6.51
CA TYR A 84 -3.92 -8.87 6.03
C TYR A 84 -2.67 -9.48 6.69
N GLY A 85 -1.57 -8.73 6.76
CA GLY A 85 -0.36 -9.16 7.45
C GLY A 85 -0.65 -9.42 8.93
N TRP A 86 -1.50 -8.61 9.54
CA TRP A 86 -1.97 -8.85 10.91
C TRP A 86 -2.78 -10.14 11.06
N LEU A 87 -3.74 -10.42 10.19
CA LEU A 87 -4.53 -11.66 10.23
C LEU A 87 -3.65 -12.92 10.01
N GLN A 88 -2.61 -12.81 9.18
CA GLN A 88 -1.62 -13.87 9.00
C GLN A 88 -0.81 -14.11 10.28
N LEU A 89 -0.43 -13.04 11.00
CA LEU A 89 0.29 -13.14 12.27
C LEU A 89 -0.53 -13.77 13.40
N VAL A 90 -1.84 -13.53 13.44
CA VAL A 90 -2.75 -14.13 14.44
C VAL A 90 -3.09 -15.59 14.10
N GLY A 91 -2.62 -16.11 12.96
CA GLY A 91 -2.86 -17.50 12.53
C GLY A 91 -4.28 -17.75 12.02
N VAL A 92 -5.05 -16.68 11.76
CA VAL A 92 -6.41 -16.76 11.23
C VAL A 92 -6.40 -17.14 9.74
N LEU A 93 -5.36 -16.72 9.02
CA LEU A 93 -5.21 -16.94 7.59
C LEU A 93 -3.97 -17.77 7.27
N THR A 94 -4.15 -18.85 6.51
CA THR A 94 -3.02 -19.57 5.91
C THR A 94 -2.40 -18.73 4.79
N PRO A 95 -1.08 -18.76 4.56
CA PRO A 95 -0.43 -17.95 3.54
C PRO A 95 -1.04 -18.06 2.14
N LEU A 96 -1.58 -19.24 1.81
CA LEU A 96 -2.26 -19.50 0.54
C LEU A 96 -3.60 -18.77 0.43
N ILE A 97 -4.51 -18.96 1.41
CA ILE A 97 -5.82 -18.28 1.43
C ILE A 97 -5.60 -16.78 1.43
N ALA A 98 -4.59 -16.39 2.20
CA ALA A 98 -4.17 -15.03 2.28
C ALA A 98 -3.80 -14.54 0.85
N ALA A 99 -2.88 -15.20 0.13
CA ALA A 99 -2.42 -14.71 -1.18
C ALA A 99 -3.58 -14.57 -2.19
N VAL A 100 -4.55 -15.49 -2.12
CA VAL A 100 -5.78 -15.44 -2.93
C VAL A 100 -6.63 -14.22 -2.59
N LEU A 101 -6.88 -13.95 -1.30
CA LEU A 101 -7.66 -12.77 -0.88
C LEU A 101 -7.00 -11.46 -1.27
N LEU A 102 -5.67 -11.37 -1.13
CA LEU A 102 -4.90 -10.21 -1.55
C LEU A 102 -5.05 -9.98 -3.07
N GLY A 103 -4.95 -11.05 -3.86
CA GLY A 103 -5.16 -10.98 -5.32
C GLY A 103 -6.57 -10.51 -5.69
N ILE A 104 -7.60 -11.02 -5.02
CA ILE A 104 -9.00 -10.60 -5.21
C ILE A 104 -9.15 -9.11 -4.89
N LEU A 105 -8.57 -8.64 -3.78
CA LEU A 105 -8.65 -7.23 -3.37
C LEU A 105 -7.93 -6.30 -4.33
N ILE A 106 -6.72 -6.65 -4.77
CA ILE A 106 -5.99 -5.88 -5.80
C ILE A 106 -6.82 -5.80 -7.08
N THR A 107 -7.44 -6.92 -7.48
CA THR A 107 -8.31 -6.97 -8.66
C THR A 107 -9.54 -6.09 -8.46
N ALA A 108 -10.22 -6.18 -7.31
CA ALA A 108 -11.38 -5.36 -7.00
C ALA A 108 -11.07 -3.87 -7.01
N GLU A 109 -9.98 -3.45 -6.36
CA GLU A 109 -9.50 -2.06 -6.39
C GLU A 109 -9.17 -1.59 -7.81
N SER A 110 -8.56 -2.44 -8.63
CA SER A 110 -8.29 -2.11 -10.04
C SER A 110 -9.59 -1.91 -10.84
N LEU A 111 -10.62 -2.72 -10.58
CA LEU A 111 -11.94 -2.57 -11.20
C LEU A 111 -12.68 -1.32 -10.69
N PHE A 112 -12.57 -1.00 -9.40
CA PHE A 112 -13.12 0.24 -8.84
C PHE A 112 -12.47 1.47 -9.47
N LEU A 113 -11.14 1.46 -9.63
CA LEU A 113 -10.41 2.52 -10.31
C LEU A 113 -10.92 2.68 -11.76
N LEU A 114 -11.06 1.58 -12.50
CA LEU A 114 -11.62 1.59 -13.87
C LEU A 114 -13.07 2.10 -13.91
N ARG A 115 -13.91 1.75 -12.93
CA ARG A 115 -15.30 2.20 -12.86
C ARG A 115 -15.39 3.70 -12.60
N GLU A 116 -14.64 4.23 -11.64
CA GLU A 116 -14.59 5.68 -11.37
C GLU A 116 -14.04 6.52 -12.53
N LEU A 117 -13.37 5.86 -13.48
CA LEU A 117 -12.90 6.48 -14.70
C LEU A 117 -13.98 6.54 -15.79
N SER A 118 -14.92 5.58 -15.79
CA SER A 118 -16.03 5.47 -16.74
C SER A 118 -17.21 6.40 -16.43
N THR A 119 -17.36 6.81 -15.18
CA THR A 119 -18.30 7.84 -14.72
C THR A 119 -17.67 9.23 -14.77
#